data_AF-A0A933WR98-F1
#
_entry.id   AF-A0A933WR98-F1
#
_cell.length_a   1.000
_cell.length_b   1.000
_cell.length_c   1.000
_cell.angle_alpha   90.00
_cell.angle_beta   90.00
_cell.angle_gamma   90.00
#
_symmetry.space_group_name_H-M   'P 1'
#
loop_
_entity.id
_entity.type
_entity.pdbx_description
1 polymer ?
#
loop_
_entity_poly.entity_id
_entity_poly.type
_entity_poly.pdbx_seq_one_letter_code
_entity_poly.pdbx_strand_id
1 'polypeptide(L)' 'MAEKTKSKTDVAARAGNKAKANLCRSCGNKVDVVMAVSSTGKKRMRRVCCGE' A
#
# COMPACT_ATOMS: atom_id res chain seq x y z
N MET A 1 15.19 22.50 -10.34
CA MET A 1 15.17 21.18 -10.99
C MET A 1 13.71 20.80 -11.19
N ALA A 2 13.19 20.83 -12.43
CA ALA A 2 11.80 20.51 -12.72
C ALA A 2 11.53 19.05 -12.32
N GLU A 3 10.71 18.85 -11.29
CA GLU A 3 10.19 17.52 -10.95
C GLU A 3 9.35 17.06 -12.14
N LYS A 4 9.97 16.24 -12.99
CA LYS A 4 9.31 15.59 -14.13
C LYS A 4 8.07 14.88 -13.59
N THR A 5 6.92 15.51 -13.81
CA THR A 5 5.59 14.96 -13.57
C THR A 5 5.55 13.58 -14.21
N LYS A 6 5.68 12.54 -13.38
CA LYS A 6 5.62 11.14 -13.82
C LYS A 6 4.30 10.96 -14.57
N SER A 7 4.38 10.85 -15.89
CA SER A 7 3.21 10.71 -16.76
C SER A 7 2.35 9.57 -16.26
N LYS A 8 1.04 9.82 -16.07
CA LYS A 8 0.06 8.80 -15.65
C LYS A 8 0.00 7.59 -16.61
N THR A 9 0.56 7.75 -17.80
CA THR A 9 0.64 6.79 -18.91
C THR A 9 1.74 5.75 -18.75
N ASP A 10 2.76 5.99 -17.91
CA ASP A 10 3.84 5.01 -17.72
C ASP A 10 3.41 3.93 -16.72
N VAL A 11 2.84 2.86 -17.26
CA VAL A 11 2.27 1.75 -16.48
C VAL A 11 3.35 1.05 -15.65
N ALA A 12 4.57 0.92 -16.17
CA ALA A 12 5.69 0.27 -15.49
C ALA A 12 6.17 1.09 -14.27
N ALA A 13 6.38 2.40 -14.42
CA ALA A 13 6.74 3.29 -13.32
C ALA A 13 5.61 3.41 -12.29
N ARG A 14 4.34 3.39 -12.72
CA ARG A 14 3.19 3.37 -11.81
C ARG A 14 3.10 2.07 -11.02
N ALA A 15 3.39 0.92 -11.65
CA ALA A 15 3.44 -0.38 -10.98
C ALA A 15 4.57 -0.44 -9.95
N GLY A 16 5.78 0.01 -10.32
CA GLY A 16 6.92 0.08 -9.40
C GLY A 16 6.68 1.02 -8.21
N ASN A 17 6.02 2.16 -8.43
CA ASN A 17 5.70 3.10 -7.35
C ASN A 17 4.58 2.56 -6.43
N LYS A 18 3.60 1.83 -6.96
CA LYS A 18 2.59 1.12 -6.16
C LYS A 18 3.20 -0.01 -5.33
N ALA A 19 4.14 -0.77 -5.91
CA ALA A 19 4.82 -1.85 -5.19
C ALA A 19 5.65 -1.31 -4.01
N LYS A 20 6.34 -0.18 -4.20
CA LYS A 20 7.07 0.50 -3.12
C LYS A 20 6.17 1.08 -2.03
N ALA A 21 4.94 1.49 -2.36
CA ALA A 21 3.98 2.04 -1.40
C ALA A 21 3.39 0.98 -0.45
N ASN A 22 3.53 -0.31 -0.76
CA ASN A 22 2.96 -1.42 0.00
C ASN A 22 3.97 -2.10 0.93
N LEU A 23 5.07 -1.43 1.28
CA LEU A 23 6.04 -1.95 2.27
C LEU A 23 5.76 -1.34 3.64
N CYS A 24 5.81 -2.16 4.67
CA CYS A 24 5.58 -1.75 6.05
C CYS A 24 6.80 -0.96 6.52
N ARG A 25 6.59 0.27 7.00
CA ARG A 25 7.69 1.16 7.40
C ARG A 25 8.47 0.63 8.62
N SER A 26 7.86 -0.24 9.41
CA SER A 26 8.44 -0.81 10.63
C SER A 26 9.22 -2.09 10.39
N CYS A 27 8.65 -3.08 9.68
CA CYS A 27 9.32 -4.38 9.44
C CYS A 27 9.82 -4.60 8.01
N GLY A 28 9.63 -3.65 7.09
CA GLY A 28 10.08 -3.76 5.69
C GLY A 28 9.34 -4.80 4.84
N ASN A 29 8.47 -5.61 5.44
CA ASN A 29 7.69 -6.63 4.75
C ASN A 29 6.54 -6.04 3.95
N LYS A 30 6.04 -6.81 2.97
CA LYS A 30 4.87 -6.45 2.18
C LYS A 30 3.63 -6.36 3.09
N VAL A 31 2.95 -5.24 3.03
CA VAL A 31 1.67 -4.98 3.70
C VAL A 31 0.57 -5.66 2.92
N ASP A 32 -0.16 -6.55 3.58
CA ASP A 32 -1.39 -7.09 3.05
C ASP A 32 -2.57 -6.20 3.46
N VAL A 33 -3.59 -6.11 2.60
CA VAL A 33 -4.79 -5.32 2.89
C VAL A 33 -5.96 -6.27 2.98
N VAL A 34 -6.31 -6.66 4.20
CA VAL A 34 -7.42 -7.57 4.48
C VAL A 34 -8.67 -6.80 4.87
N MET A 35 -9.82 -7.36 4.56
CA MET A 35 -11.10 -6.84 5.04
C MET A 35 -11.35 -7.39 6.43
N ALA A 36 -11.39 -6.53 7.44
CA ALA A 36 -11.68 -6.90 8.81
C ALA A 36 -13.04 -6.37 9.25
N VAL A 37 -13.77 -7.17 10.03
CA VAL A 37 -15.00 -6.73 10.69
C VAL A 37 -14.62 -6.23 12.09
N SER A 38 -14.95 -4.97 12.38
CA SER A 38 -14.76 -4.41 13.72
C SER A 38 -15.72 -5.08 14.70
N SER A 39 -15.42 -5.06 16.00
CA SER A 39 -16.31 -5.59 17.05
C SER A 39 -17.72 -4.98 17.03
N THR A 40 -17.89 -3.80 16.42
CA THR A 40 -19.18 -3.14 16.19
C THR A 40 -19.87 -3.52 14.86
N GLY A 41 -19.42 -4.58 14.18
CA GLY A 41 -19.96 -5.05 12.89
C GLY A 41 -19.55 -4.23 11.65
N LYS A 42 -18.74 -3.18 11.81
CA LYS A 42 -18.33 -2.31 10.68
C LYS A 42 -17.17 -2.93 9.92
N LYS A 43 -17.36 -3.14 8.61
CA LYS A 43 -16.29 -3.58 7.70
C LYS A 43 -15.28 -2.45 7.49
N ARG A 44 -13.99 -2.75 7.68
CA ARG A 44 -12.88 -1.82 7.45
C ARG A 44 -11.73 -2.57 6.79
N MET A 45 -11.05 -1.92 5.87
CA MET A 45 -9.80 -2.44 5.34
C MET A 45 -8.69 -2.23 6.38
N ARG A 46 -8.03 -3.30 6.79
CA ARG A 46 -6.86 -3.24 7.67
C ARG A 46 -5.62 -3.55 6.86
N ARG A 47 -4.60 -2.72 7.08
CA ARG A 47 -3.25 -2.97 6.60
C ARG A 47 -2.58 -3.85 7.64
N VAL A 48 -2.24 -5.06 7.23
CA VAL A 48 -1.67 -6.08 8.09
C VAL A 48 -0.22 -6.27 7.68
N CYS A 49 0.68 -5.99 8.60
CA CYS A 49 2.10 -6.27 8.50
C CYS A 49 2.67 -6.57 9.88
N CYS A 50 3.83 -7.23 9.92
CA CYS A 50 4.58 -7.49 11.14
C CYS A 50 3.88 -8.40 12.18
N GLY A 51 3.13 -9.43 11.74
CA GLY A 51 2.66 -10.52 12.62
C GLY A 51 1.35 -10.26 13.37
N GLU A 52 0.60 -9.22 13.01
CA GLU A 52 -0.87 -9.19 13.20
C GLU A 52 -1.58 -9.85 12.02
#